data_AF-A0A1S3MFG3-F1
#
_entry.id   AF-A0A1S3MFG3-F1
#
_cell.length_a   1.000
_cell.length_b   1.000
_cell.length_c   1.000
_cell.angle_alpha   90.00
_cell.angle_beta   90.00
_cell.angle_gamma   90.00
#
_symmetry.space_group_name_H-M   'P 1'
#
loop_
_entity.id
_entity.type
_entity.pdbx_description
1 polymer ?
#
loop_
_entity_poly.entity_id
_entity_poly.type
_entity_poly.pdbx_seq_one_letter_code
_entity_poly.pdbx_strand_id
1 'polypeptide(L)'
;MELPKGLGPDTSDETLLSAIASALHMSSSPITGQTTSAAEKNPAIWLNTSQPLCKAFIVTDQDIREQELKVIQARRCLEDALMVDRLARASESSRDSEDKAA
;
A
#
# COMPACT_ATOMS: atom_id res chain seq x y z
N MET A 1 0.74 -8.73 1.20
CA MET A 1 0.84 -8.76 -0.27
C MET A 1 2.08 -8.00 -0.74
N GLU A 2 2.88 -8.61 -1.61
CA GLU A 2 3.90 -7.91 -2.40
C GLU A 2 3.29 -7.41 -3.71
N LEU A 3 3.86 -6.36 -4.29
CA LEU A 3 3.39 -5.81 -5.55
C LEU A 3 3.67 -6.82 -6.70
N PRO A 4 2.76 -6.96 -7.68
CA PRO A 4 3.04 -7.76 -8.87
C PRO A 4 4.27 -7.25 -9.60
N LYS A 5 5.04 -8.14 -10.23
CA LYS A 5 6.23 -7.73 -10.98
C LYS A 5 5.83 -6.94 -12.22
N GLY A 6 6.31 -5.69 -12.35
CA GLY A 6 6.18 -4.89 -13.57
C GLY A 6 6.80 -5.57 -14.79
N LEU A 7 6.23 -5.30 -15.97
CA LEU A 7 6.74 -5.79 -17.26
C LEU A 7 7.14 -4.61 -18.14
N GLY A 8 8.25 -4.77 -18.86
CA GLY A 8 8.80 -3.75 -19.75
C GLY A 8 10.05 -3.06 -19.19
N PRO A 9 10.71 -2.23 -20.00
CA PRO A 9 11.87 -1.45 -19.57
C PRO A 9 11.46 -0.38 -18.56
N ASP A 10 12.30 -0.16 -17.54
CA ASP A 10 12.16 0.89 -16.51
C ASP A 10 10.86 0.88 -15.68
N THR A 11 10.28 -0.30 -15.41
CA THR A 11 9.14 -0.38 -14.50
C THR A 11 9.57 -0.20 -13.04
N SER A 12 9.22 0.94 -12.45
CA SER A 12 9.28 1.15 -11.01
C SER A 12 7.96 0.75 -10.33
N ASP A 13 8.02 0.39 -9.05
CA ASP A 13 6.83 0.07 -8.25
C ASP A 13 5.84 1.24 -8.21
N GLU A 14 6.34 2.48 -8.18
CA GLU A 14 5.52 3.71 -8.20
C GLU A 14 4.73 3.86 -9.51
N THR A 15 5.39 3.63 -10.65
CA THR A 15 4.73 3.68 -11.96
C THR A 15 3.67 2.58 -12.07
N LEU A 16 3.96 1.38 -11.57
CA LEU A 16 3.02 0.28 -11.57
C LEU A 16 1.82 0.56 -10.66
N LEU A 17 2.05 1.05 -9.44
CA LEU A 17 0.99 1.46 -8.51
C LEU A 17 0.08 2.51 -9.13
N SER A 18 0.67 3.52 -9.79
CA SER A 18 -0.07 4.56 -10.49
C SER A 18 -0.94 3.99 -11.62
N ALA A 19 -0.42 3.03 -12.40
CA ALA A 19 -1.17 2.37 -13.46
C ALA A 19 -2.33 1.51 -12.90
N ILE A 20 -2.10 0.77 -11.81
CA ILE A 20 -3.13 -0.02 -11.13
C ILE A 20 -4.23 0.90 -10.58
N ALA A 21 -3.86 1.97 -9.90
CA ALA A 21 -4.80 2.95 -9.35
C ALA A 21 -5.64 3.60 -10.45
N SER A 22 -5.03 3.96 -11.58
CA SER A 22 -5.71 4.53 -12.74
C SER A 22 -6.73 3.54 -13.33
N ALA A 23 -6.35 2.28 -13.50
CA ALA A 23 -7.25 1.24 -14.03
C ALA A 23 -8.45 0.97 -13.11
N LEU A 24 -8.22 0.95 -11.78
CA LEU A 24 -9.28 0.84 -10.76
C LEU A 24 -10.18 2.07 -10.70
N HIS A 25 -9.64 3.26 -10.96
CA HIS A 25 -10.42 4.48 -10.99
C HIS A 25 -11.35 4.54 -12.22
N MET A 26 -10.85 4.08 -13.37
CA MET A 26 -11.58 4.15 -14.64
C MET A 26 -12.58 3.00 -14.84
N SER A 27 -12.44 1.89 -14.12
CA SER A 27 -13.31 0.71 -14.30
C SER A 27 -13.49 -0.08 -13.00
N SER A 28 -14.66 -0.71 -12.86
CA SER A 28 -14.95 -1.70 -11.82
C SER A 28 -14.54 -3.13 -12.21
N SER A 29 -13.88 -3.30 -13.35
CA SER A 29 -13.44 -4.61 -13.80
C SER A 29 -12.25 -5.11 -12.98
N PRO A 30 -12.09 -6.43 -12.79
CA PRO A 30 -10.97 -6.97 -12.04
C PRO A 30 -9.62 -6.57 -12.64
N ILE A 31 -8.63 -6.27 -11.79
CA ILE A 31 -7.24 -6.08 -12.22
C ILE A 31 -6.50 -7.40 -12.09
N THR A 32 -6.02 -7.91 -13.22
CA THR A 32 -5.39 -9.22 -13.37
C THR A 32 -4.02 -9.16 -14.03
N GLY A 33 -3.62 -8.02 -14.60
CA GLY A 33 -2.36 -7.86 -15.33
C GLY A 33 -2.37 -8.50 -16.73
N GLN A 34 -1.19 -8.81 -17.27
CA GLN A 34 -1.06 -9.45 -18.58
C GLN A 34 -1.16 -10.98 -18.45
N THR A 35 -2.30 -11.56 -18.82
CA THR A 35 -2.60 -13.00 -18.69
C THR A 35 -2.06 -13.87 -19.83
N THR A 36 -1.63 -13.26 -20.93
CA THR A 36 -1.09 -13.96 -22.10
C THR A 36 0.33 -14.47 -21.85
N SER A 37 0.60 -15.72 -22.23
CA SER A 37 1.96 -16.29 -22.19
C SER A 37 2.94 -15.58 -23.13
N ALA A 38 2.43 -14.81 -24.10
CA ALA A 38 3.27 -13.97 -24.95
C ALA A 38 4.02 -12.89 -24.16
N ALA A 39 3.45 -12.41 -23.05
CA ALA A 39 4.08 -11.43 -22.17
C ALA A 39 5.31 -11.98 -21.44
N GLU A 40 5.40 -13.31 -21.26
CA GLU A 40 6.60 -13.95 -20.69
C GLU A 40 7.74 -14.07 -21.73
N LYS A 41 7.41 -14.17 -23.02
CA LYS A 41 8.38 -14.28 -24.11
C LYS A 41 8.84 -12.92 -24.63
N ASN A 42 7.97 -11.91 -24.54
CA ASN A 42 8.29 -10.53 -24.87
C ASN A 42 7.75 -9.61 -23.76
N PRO A 43 8.57 -9.27 -22.76
CA PRO A 43 8.13 -8.48 -21.59
C PRO A 43 7.66 -7.07 -21.93
N ALA A 44 7.97 -6.54 -23.13
CA ALA A 44 7.50 -5.23 -23.58
C ALA A 44 6.17 -5.30 -24.34
N ILE A 45 5.61 -6.49 -24.57
CA ILE A 45 4.36 -6.65 -25.33
C ILE A 45 3.16 -6.30 -24.46
N TRP A 46 2.35 -5.35 -24.91
CA TRP A 46 1.13 -4.94 -24.22
C TRP A 46 -0.11 -5.32 -25.04
N LEU A 47 -0.59 -6.55 -24.82
CA LEU A 47 -1.71 -7.09 -25.59
C LEU A 47 -3.06 -6.75 -24.96
N ASN A 48 -3.14 -6.71 -23.63
CA ASN A 48 -4.34 -6.29 -22.93
C ASN A 48 -4.16 -4.87 -22.39
N THR A 49 -4.53 -3.88 -23.20
CA THR A 49 -4.43 -2.44 -22.85
C THR A 49 -5.42 -1.99 -21.78
N SER A 50 -6.43 -2.81 -21.46
CA SER A 50 -7.34 -2.58 -20.33
C SER A 50 -6.74 -2.98 -18.98
N GLN A 51 -5.59 -3.67 -18.99
CA GLN A 51 -4.89 -4.14 -17.81
C GLN A 51 -3.50 -3.50 -17.70
N PRO A 52 -2.99 -3.25 -16.48
CA PRO A 52 -1.63 -2.78 -16.28
C PRO A 52 -0.58 -3.70 -16.92
N LEU A 53 0.55 -3.11 -17.34
CA LEU A 53 1.68 -3.86 -17.90
C LEU A 53 2.51 -4.51 -16.77
N CYS A 54 1.93 -5.53 -16.14
CA CYS A 54 2.56 -6.34 -15.11
C CYS A 54 2.27 -7.82 -15.31
N LYS A 55 3.06 -8.68 -14.64
CA LYS A 55 2.82 -10.12 -14.65
C LYS A 55 1.45 -10.41 -14.07
N ALA A 56 0.74 -11.36 -14.67
CA ALA A 56 -0.54 -11.80 -14.13
C ALA A 56 -0.43 -12.22 -12.66
N PHE A 57 -1.42 -11.83 -11.87
CA PHE A 57 -1.49 -12.10 -10.45
C PHE A 57 -2.93 -12.36 -10.03
N ILE A 58 -3.10 -12.97 -8.85
CA ILE A 58 -4.39 -13.27 -8.25
C ILE A 58 -4.33 -12.78 -6.81
N VAL A 59 -5.34 -12.03 -6.39
CA VAL A 59 -5.54 -11.63 -4.99
C VAL A 59 -6.33 -12.73 -4.30
N THR A 60 -5.76 -13.34 -3.28
CA THR A 60 -6.44 -14.39 -2.49
C THR A 60 -7.08 -13.82 -1.23
N ASP A 61 -8.02 -14.56 -0.64
CA ASP A 61 -8.60 -14.19 0.67
C ASP A 61 -7.54 -14.07 1.76
N GLN A 62 -6.44 -14.83 1.64
CA GLN A 62 -5.33 -14.74 2.59
C GLN A 62 -4.60 -13.40 2.46
N ASP A 63 -4.35 -12.93 1.23
CA ASP A 63 -3.72 -11.63 1.01
C ASP A 63 -4.58 -10.48 1.57
N ILE A 64 -5.90 -10.60 1.43
CA ILE A 64 -6.87 -9.63 1.97
C ILE A 64 -6.77 -9.60 3.50
N ARG A 65 -6.87 -10.76 4.16
CA ARG A 65 -6.77 -10.86 5.63
C ARG A 65 -5.46 -10.31 6.16
N GLU A 66 -4.35 -10.60 5.50
CA GLU A 66 -3.04 -10.08 5.91
C GLU A 66 -2.97 -8.56 5.79
N GLN A 67 -3.53 -8.00 4.72
CA GLN A 67 -3.55 -6.55 4.53
C GLN A 67 -4.45 -5.85 5.56
N GLU A 68 -5.61 -6.43 5.87
CA GLU A 68 -6.50 -5.95 6.93
C GLU A 68 -5.80 -5.98 8.30
N LEU A 69 -5.10 -7.07 8.62
CA LEU A 69 -4.36 -7.22 9.86
C LEU A 69 -3.27 -6.14 10.01
N LYS A 70 -2.53 -5.86 8.93
CA LYS A 70 -1.51 -4.79 8.92
C LYS A 70 -2.13 -3.43 9.22
N VAL A 71 -3.28 -3.12 8.62
CA VAL A 71 -3.98 -1.84 8.86
C VAL A 71 -4.48 -1.74 10.30
N ILE A 72 -5.05 -2.82 10.85
CA ILE A 72 -5.50 -2.88 12.24
C ILE A 72 -4.32 -2.65 13.20
N GLN A 73 -3.20 -3.32 12.95
CA GLN A 73 -2.00 -3.16 13.77
C GLN A 73 -1.46 -1.73 13.71
N ALA A 74 -1.33 -1.15 12.51
CA ALA A 74 -0.87 0.23 12.35
C ALA A 74 -1.77 1.23 13.09
N ARG A 75 -3.09 1.04 13.04
CA ARG A 75 -4.05 1.90 13.76
C ARG A 75 -3.87 1.79 15.28
N ARG A 76 -3.71 0.58 15.82
CA ARG A 76 -3.43 0.36 17.25
C ARG A 76 -2.12 1.01 17.69
N CYS A 77 -1.05 0.79 16.92
CA CYS A 77 0.25 1.40 17.22
C CYS A 77 0.16 2.94 17.23
N LEU A 78 -0.62 3.52 16.32
CA LEU A 78 -0.86 4.96 16.30
C LEU A 78 -1.65 5.43 17.53
N GLU A 79 -2.70 4.71 17.92
CA GLU A 79 -3.50 5.01 19.13
C GLU A 79 -2.63 5.00 20.38
N ASP A 80 -1.79 3.98 20.55
CA ASP A 80 -0.86 3.86 21.67
C ASP A 80 0.14 5.02 21.68
N ALA A 81 0.75 5.34 20.53
CA ALA A 81 1.69 6.44 20.41
C ALA A 81 1.05 7.79 20.76
N LEU A 82 -0.20 8.03 20.32
CA LEU A 82 -0.94 9.25 20.64
C LEU A 82 -1.33 9.32 22.12
N MET A 83 -1.63 8.19 22.76
CA MET A 83 -1.89 8.14 24.20
C MET A 83 -0.63 8.46 25.00
N VAL A 84 0.51 7.87 24.64
CA VAL A 84 1.82 8.15 25.27
C VAL A 84 2.21 9.62 25.10
N ASP A 85 2.07 10.18 23.89
CA ASP A 85 2.37 11.60 23.62
C ASP A 85 1.54 12.53 24.51
N ARG A 86 0.23 12.27 24.65
CA ARG A 86 -0.64 13.07 25.53
C ARG A 86 -0.21 12.99 26.99
N LEU A 87 0.17 11.81 27.48
CA LEU A 87 0.63 11.64 28.86
C LEU A 87 1.97 12.37 29.09
N ALA A 88 2.90 12.28 28.14
CA ALA A 88 4.19 12.98 28.20
C ALA A 88 3.97 14.50 28.32
N ARG A 89 3.16 15.08 27.42
CA ARG A 89 2.85 16.53 27.42
C ARG A 89 2.13 16.99 28.68
N ALA A 90 1.26 16.14 29.25
CA ALA A 90 0.61 16.43 30.52
C ALA A 90 1.63 16.50 31.66
N SER A 91 2.58 15.56 31.72
CA SER A 91 3.62 15.54 32.75
C SER A 91 4.62 16.70 32.63
N GLU A 92 4.95 17.14 31.41
CA GLU A 92 5.77 18.32 31.15
C GLU A 92 5.07 19.59 31.65
N SER A 93 3.79 19.76 31.31
CA SER A 93 2.97 20.90 31.78
C SER A 93 2.89 20.99 33.31
N SER A 94 2.76 19.84 33.99
CA SER A 94 2.76 19.81 35.47
C SER A 94 4.11 20.24 36.05
N ARG A 95 5.23 19.78 35.48
CA ARG A 95 6.59 20.17 35.93
C ARG A 95 6.87 21.66 35.75
N ASP A 96 6.52 22.22 34.60
CA ASP A 96 6.68 23.65 34.32
C ASP A 96 5.88 24.53 35.28
N SER A 97 4.73 24.03 35.77
CA SER A 97 3.91 24.74 36.75
C SER A 97 4.48 24.69 38.17
N GLU A 98 5.17 23.60 38.53
CA GLU A 98 5.83 23.44 39.84
C GLU A 98 7.10 24.30 39.92
N ASP A 99 7.92 24.31 38.87
CA ASP A 99 9.16 25.11 38.80
C ASP A 99 8.89 26.63 38.81
N LYS A 100 7.70 27.07 38.37
CA LYS A 100 7.29 28.49 38.41
C LYS A 100 6.74 28.94 39.76
N ALA A 101 6.36 28.00 40.62
CA ALA A 101 5.76 28.25 41.92
C ALA A 101 6.79 28.22 43.08
N ALA A 102 8.01 27.75 42.80
CA ALA A 102 9.17 27.77 43.69
C ALA A 102 10.01 29.04 43.48
#